data_AF-A0A0S8GEV5-F1
#
_entry.id   AF-A0A0S8GEV5-F1
#
_cell.length_a   1.000
_cell.length_b   1.000
_cell.length_c   1.000
_cell.angle_alpha   90.00
_cell.angle_beta   90.00
_cell.angle_gamma   90.00
#
_symmetry.space_group_name_H-M   'P 1'
#
loop_
_entity.id
_entity.type
_entity.pdbx_description
1 polymer ?
#
loop_
_entity_poly.entity_id
_entity_poly.type
_entity_poly.pdbx_seq_one_letter_code
_entity_poly.pdbx_strand_id
1 'polypeptide(L)'
;MSTLWERVKAGLSVAAREAEDLTKIGKLRLEMLTTQRNIDRAFSELGGRVYDMLTGEQKRSVPADKQVKELIERIKKLEEELERKESQLGRVREE
;
A
#
# COMPACT_ATOMS: atom_id res chain seq x y z
N MET A 1 -42.07 -20.51 13.61
CA MET A 1 -41.82 -21.12 12.29
C MET A 1 -41.22 -20.04 11.40
N SER A 2 -39.88 -19.91 11.36
CA SER A 2 -39.25 -18.97 10.43
C SER A 2 -39.57 -19.43 9.02
N THR A 3 -40.13 -18.53 8.22
CA THR A 3 -40.60 -18.88 6.87
C THR A 3 -39.39 -19.08 5.97
N LEU A 4 -39.51 -20.00 5.00
CA LEU A 4 -38.49 -20.29 3.99
C LEU A 4 -37.95 -18.99 3.33
N TRP A 5 -38.81 -17.98 3.21
CA TRP A 5 -38.50 -16.65 2.70
C TRP A 5 -37.52 -15.84 3.56
N GLU A 6 -37.61 -15.93 4.88
CA GLU A 6 -36.67 -15.26 5.79
C GLU A 6 -35.26 -15.87 5.68
N ARG A 7 -35.17 -17.19 5.48
CA ARG A 7 -33.88 -17.87 5.25
C ARG A 7 -33.25 -17.48 3.92
N VAL A 8 -34.06 -17.34 2.86
CA VAL A 8 -33.59 -16.87 1.55
C VAL A 8 -33.10 -15.42 1.63
N LYS A 9 -33.84 -14.52 2.30
CA LYS A 9 -33.39 -13.14 2.52
C LYS A 9 -32.09 -13.09 3.33
N ALA A 10 -32.00 -13.88 4.40
CA ALA A 10 -30.79 -13.98 5.21
C ALA A 10 -29.59 -14.45 4.38
N GLY A 11 -29.76 -15.50 3.56
CA GLY A 11 -28.72 -16.01 2.66
C GLY A 11 -28.28 -14.97 1.62
N LEU A 12 -29.21 -14.23 1.02
CA LEU A 12 -28.89 -13.14 0.09
C LEU A 12 -28.15 -11.99 0.77
N SER A 13 -28.53 -11.62 2.00
CA SER A 13 -27.82 -10.58 2.76
C SER A 13 -26.41 -11.00 3.17
N VAL A 14 -26.21 -12.28 3.51
CA VAL A 14 -24.88 -12.82 3.83
C VAL A 14 -24.01 -12.85 2.57
N ALA A 15 -24.53 -13.36 1.45
CA ALA A 15 -23.80 -13.37 0.18
C ALA A 15 -23.46 -11.96 -0.32
N ALA A 16 -24.37 -10.99 -0.15
CA ALA A 16 -24.11 -9.60 -0.49
C ALA A 16 -23.00 -8.99 0.38
N ARG A 17 -23.01 -9.28 1.69
CA ARG A 17 -21.97 -8.83 2.62
C ARG A 17 -20.61 -9.47 2.30
N GLU A 18 -20.56 -10.78 2.09
CA GLU A 18 -19.32 -11.47 1.69
C GLU A 18 -18.77 -10.92 0.36
N ALA A 19 -19.63 -10.64 -0.62
CA ALA A 19 -19.22 -10.04 -1.89
C ALA A 19 -18.69 -8.60 -1.73
N GLU A 20 -19.30 -7.82 -0.83
CA GLU A 20 -18.85 -6.47 -0.49
C GLU A 20 -17.46 -6.51 0.17
N ASP A 21 -17.24 -7.43 1.11
CA ASP A 21 -15.98 -7.59 1.82
C ASP A 21 -14.87 -8.09 0.88
N LEU A 22 -15.16 -9.03 -0.01
CA LEU A 22 -14.24 -9.45 -1.08
C LEU A 22 -13.86 -8.29 -2.00
N THR A 23 -14.80 -7.41 -2.34
CA THR A 23 -14.54 -6.23 -3.17
C THR A 23 -13.64 -5.24 -2.44
N LYS A 24 -13.90 -4.96 -1.16
CA LYS A 24 -13.06 -4.10 -0.32
C LYS A 24 -11.64 -4.66 -0.20
N ILE A 25 -11.50 -5.96 0.06
CA ILE A 25 -10.22 -6.67 0.13
C ILE A 25 -9.47 -6.55 -1.20
N GLY A 26 -10.15 -6.79 -2.32
CA GLY A 26 -9.57 -6.68 -3.65
C GLY A 26 -9.01 -5.28 -3.93
N LYS A 27 -9.79 -4.25 -3.63
CA LYS A 27 -9.38 -2.84 -3.76
C LYS A 27 -8.16 -2.53 -2.90
N LEU A 28 -8.18 -2.88 -1.61
CA LEU A 28 -7.07 -2.65 -0.69
C LEU A 28 -5.77 -3.32 -1.17
N ARG A 29 -5.85 -4.57 -1.66
CA ARG A 29 -4.69 -5.27 -2.22
C ARG A 29 -4.10 -4.57 -3.44
N LEU A 30 -4.94 -4.04 -4.34
CA LEU A 30 -4.47 -3.29 -5.51
C LEU A 30 -3.79 -1.97 -5.11
N GLU A 31 -4.36 -1.27 -4.12
CA GLU A 31 -3.76 -0.05 -3.58
C GLU A 31 -2.43 -0.32 -2.88
N MET A 32 -2.32 -1.41 -2.10
CA MET A 32 -1.05 -1.86 -1.51
C MET A 32 -0.01 -2.19 -2.57
N LEU A 33 -0.38 -2.95 -3.62
CA LEU A 33 0.52 -3.27 -4.73
C LEU A 33 1.04 -2.00 -5.43
N THR A 34 0.16 -1.01 -5.61
CA THR A 34 0.54 0.28 -6.18
C THR A 34 1.49 1.04 -5.26
N THR A 35 1.23 1.02 -3.95
CA THR A 35 2.09 1.65 -2.93
C THR A 35 3.47 1.01 -2.92
N GLN A 36 3.55 -0.34 -2.93
CA GLN A 36 4.81 -1.08 -3.01
C GLN A 36 5.61 -0.71 -4.26
N ARG A 37 4.97 -0.67 -5.43
CA ARG A 37 5.66 -0.25 -6.68
C ARG A 37 6.20 1.17 -6.60
N ASN A 38 5.52 2.07 -5.88
CA ASN A 38 6.00 3.44 -5.68
C ASN A 38 7.20 3.49 -4.72
N ILE A 39 7.24 2.63 -3.70
CA ILE A 39 8.40 2.46 -2.81
C ILE A 39 9.59 1.95 -3.62
N ASP A 40 9.42 0.88 -4.41
CA ASP A 40 10.48 0.30 -5.24
C ASP A 40 11.06 1.32 -6.24
N ARG A 41 10.18 2.13 -6.85
CA ARG A 41 10.60 3.23 -7.73
C ARG A 41 11.38 4.30 -6.98
N ALA A 42 10.93 4.72 -5.81
CA ALA A 42 11.64 5.73 -5.01
C ALA A 42 13.01 5.22 -4.54
N PHE A 43 13.14 3.95 -4.18
CA PHE A 43 14.43 3.32 -3.89
C PHE A 43 15.34 3.27 -5.12
N SER A 44 14.79 2.98 -6.30
CA SER A 44 15.56 2.97 -7.56
C SER A 44 16.07 4.38 -7.90
N GLU A 45 15.23 5.40 -7.76
CA GLU A 45 15.60 6.81 -7.92
C GLU A 45 16.69 7.23 -6.92
N LEU A 46 16.55 6.82 -5.65
CA LEU A 46 17.53 7.08 -4.59
C LEU A 46 18.88 6.42 -4.90
N GLY A 47 18.87 5.14 -5.27
CA GLY A 47 20.06 4.39 -5.63
C GLY A 47 20.78 5.02 -6.82
N GLY A 48 20.05 5.40 -7.87
CA GLY A 48 20.59 6.10 -9.03
C GLY A 48 21.23 7.43 -8.64
N ARG A 49 20.54 8.25 -7.83
CA ARG A 49 21.08 9.54 -7.37
C ARG A 49 22.37 9.36 -6.57
N VAL A 50 22.41 8.39 -5.65
CA VAL A 50 23.60 8.11 -4.84
C VAL A 50 24.73 7.59 -5.72
N TYR A 51 24.44 6.70 -6.67
CA TYR A 51 25.43 6.19 -7.62
C TYR A 51 26.09 7.33 -8.42
N ASP A 52 25.27 8.23 -9.01
CA ASP A 52 25.76 9.38 -9.77
C ASP A 52 26.65 10.31 -8.92
N MET A 53 26.29 10.51 -7.64
CA MET A 53 27.05 11.34 -6.72
C MET A 53 28.41 10.75 -6.32
N LEU A 54 28.49 9.41 -6.25
CA LEU A 54 29.71 8.70 -5.86
C LEU A 54 30.66 8.45 -7.02
N THR A 55 30.12 8.35 -8.24
CA THR A 55 30.88 8.04 -9.46
C THR A 55 31.19 9.26 -10.32
N GLY A 56 30.45 10.35 -10.15
CA GLY A 56 30.67 11.60 -10.89
C GLY A 56 31.99 12.29 -10.55
N GLU A 57 32.45 13.14 -11.48
CA GLU A 57 33.73 13.87 -11.38
C GLU A 57 33.82 14.79 -10.14
N GLN A 58 32.67 15.31 -9.70
CA GLN A 58 32.56 16.10 -8.47
C GLN A 58 31.95 15.24 -7.36
N LYS A 59 32.78 14.81 -6.41
CA LYS A 59 32.32 14.12 -5.22
C LYS A 59 31.40 15.04 -4.41
N ARG A 60 30.12 14.68 -4.34
CA ARG A 60 29.11 15.38 -3.54
C ARG A 60 28.81 14.59 -2.27
N SER A 61 28.56 15.30 -1.18
CA SER A 61 28.17 14.67 0.09
C SER A 61 26.72 14.17 0.01
N VAL A 62 26.53 12.84 0.07
CA VAL A 62 25.21 12.18 0.05
C VAL A 62 24.28 12.72 1.13
N PRO A 63 24.69 12.86 2.41
CA PRO A 63 23.83 13.40 3.46
C PRO A 63 23.45 14.88 3.28
N ALA A 64 24.16 15.64 2.45
CA ALA A 64 23.87 17.05 2.21
C ALA A 64 22.93 17.26 1.00
N ASP A 65 22.69 16.23 0.19
CA ASP A 65 21.91 16.36 -1.03
C ASP A 65 20.41 16.43 -0.75
N LYS A 66 19.78 17.48 -1.29
CA LYS A 66 18.37 17.77 -1.09
C LYS A 66 17.47 16.68 -1.69
N GLN A 67 17.82 16.18 -2.88
CA GLN A 67 17.04 15.15 -3.57
C GLN A 67 17.09 13.83 -2.82
N VAL A 68 18.27 13.45 -2.29
CA VAL A 68 18.41 12.28 -1.40
C VAL A 68 17.49 12.40 -0.18
N LYS A 69 17.46 13.54 0.50
CA LYS A 69 16.58 13.76 1.66
C LYS A 69 15.10 13.66 1.29
N GLU A 70 14.70 14.27 0.18
CA GLU A 70 13.32 14.23 -0.30
C GLU A 70 12.88 12.80 -0.66
N LEU A 71 13.76 12.02 -1.29
CA LEU A 71 13.49 10.61 -1.62
C LEU A 71 13.33 9.76 -0.36
N ILE A 72 14.18 9.94 0.65
CA ILE A 72 14.07 9.25 1.95
C ILE A 72 12.73 9.59 2.63
N GLU A 73 12.38 10.87 2.70
CA GLU A 73 11.10 11.28 3.32
C GLU A 73 9.89 10.77 2.54
N ARG A 74 9.98 10.68 1.21
CA ARG A 74 8.94 10.07 0.38
C ARG A 74 8.80 8.57 0.65
N ILE A 75 9.91 7.84 0.76
CA ILE A 75 9.90 6.41 1.09
C ILE A 75 9.20 6.17 2.43
N LYS A 76 9.60 6.90 3.48
CA LYS A 76 8.98 6.77 4.82
C LYS A 76 7.46 6.97 4.78
N LYS A 77 7.00 8.01 4.09
CA LYS A 77 5.55 8.28 3.97
C LYS A 77 4.81 7.15 3.26
N LEU A 78 5.40 6.57 2.22
CA LEU A 78 4.83 5.44 1.49
C LEU A 78 4.83 4.15 2.34
N GLU A 79 5.88 3.91 3.13
CA GLU A 79 5.95 2.80 4.09
C GLU A 79 4.86 2.91 5.16
N GLU A 80 4.70 4.09 5.77
CA GLU A 80 3.60 4.33 6.72
C GLU A 80 2.23 4.16 6.06
N GLU A 81 2.08 4.56 4.80
CA GLU A 81 0.84 4.37 4.04
C GLU A 81 0.55 2.89 3.76
N LEU A 82 1.58 2.10 3.48
CA LEU A 82 1.47 0.66 3.30
C LEU A 82 1.05 -0.03 4.60
N GLU A 83 1.69 0.31 5.73
CA GLU A 83 1.37 -0.24 7.05
C GLU A 83 -0.08 0.07 7.47
N ARG A 84 -0.57 1.29 7.18
CA ARG A 84 -1.97 1.66 7.41
C ARG A 84 -2.93 0.78 6.60
N LYS A 85 -2.61 0.50 5.32
CA LYS A 85 -3.44 -0.35 4.46
C LYS A 85 -3.39 -1.82 4.88
N GLU A 86 -2.25 -2.31 5.34
CA GLU A 86 -2.10 -3.65 5.93
C GLU A 86 -2.99 -3.81 7.16
N SER A 87 -2.96 -2.81 8.05
CA SER A 87 -3.83 -2.77 9.23
C SER A 87 -5.31 -2.75 8.88
N GLN A 88 -5.71 -1.97 7.86
CA GLN A 88 -7.08 -1.96 7.34
C GLN A 88 -7.48 -3.33 6.76
N LEU A 89 -6.60 -3.97 6.00
CA LEU A 89 -6.84 -5.30 5.45
C LEU A 89 -7.00 -6.36 6.55
N GLY A 90 -6.24 -6.25 7.64
CA GLY A 90 -6.40 -7.10 8.82
C GLY A 90 -7.80 -6.98 9.42
N ARG A 91 -8.28 -5.76 9.65
CA ARG A 91 -9.62 -5.50 10.21
C ARG A 91 -10.75 -6.07 9.35
N VAL A 92 -10.70 -5.86 8.03
CA VAL A 92 -11.73 -6.37 7.09
C VAL A 92 -11.76 -7.91 7.04
N ARG A 93 -10.66 -8.60 7.39
CA ARG A 93 -10.63 -10.07 7.47
C ARG A 93 -11.16 -10.63 8.79
N GLU A 94 -11.23 -9.81 9.83
CA GLU A 94 -11.70 -10.20 11.17
C GLU A 94 -13.19 -9.89 11.40
N GLU A 95 -13.83 -9.12 10.50
CA GLU A 95 -15.26 -8.74 10.48
C GLU A 95 -16.20 -9.80 9.86
#